data_AF-A0A7W0GVE8-F1
#
_entry.id   AF-A0A7W0GVE8-F1
#
_cell.length_a   1.000
_cell.length_b   1.000
_cell.length_c   1.000
_cell.angle_alpha   90.00
_cell.angle_beta   90.00
_cell.angle_gamma   90.00
#
_symmetry.space_group_name_H-M   'P 1'
#
loop_
_entity.id
_entity.type
_entity.pdbx_description
1 polymer ?
#
loop_
_entity_poly.entity_id
_entity_poly.type
_entity_poly.pdbx_seq_one_letter_code
_entity_poly.pdbx_strand_id
1 'polypeptide(L)' 'MRLAIVSALAVNDTLAFNELKRLLETTDGNLSVHARKLEEAGYVHCTKSFEGRVPRTEYRL' A
#
# COMPACT_ATOMS: atom_id res chain seq x y z
N MET A 1 -11.31 -2.93 4.62
CA MET A 1 -10.13 -2.53 3.83
C MET A 1 -9.02 -1.87 4.66
N ARG A 2 -9.25 -0.70 5.28
CA ARG A 2 -8.17 0.04 5.98
C ARG A 2 -7.45 -0.77 7.06
N LEU A 3 -8.21 -1.46 7.91
CA LEU A 3 -7.64 -2.36 8.91
C LEU A 3 -6.76 -3.44 8.26
N ALA A 4 -7.22 -4.05 7.16
CA ALA A 4 -6.47 -5.09 6.47
C ALA A 4 -5.14 -4.57 5.90
N ILE A 5 -5.10 -3.33 5.37
CA ILE A 5 -3.87 -2.67 4.92
C ILE A 5 -2.91 -2.48 6.10
N VAL A 6 -3.38 -1.90 7.20
CA VAL A 6 -2.55 -1.65 8.39
C VAL A 6 -2.06 -2.96 9.02
N SER A 7 -2.92 -3.97 9.12
CA SER A 7 -2.54 -5.31 9.61
C SER A 7 -1.49 -5.97 8.73
N ALA A 8 -1.61 -5.87 7.39
CA ALA A 8 -0.61 -6.40 6.48
C ALA A 8 0.75 -5.71 6.66
N LEU A 9 0.77 -4.39 6.79
CA LEU A 9 1.98 -3.59 7.02
C LEU A 9 2.52 -3.69 8.45
N ALA A 10 1.71 -4.13 9.42
CA ALA A 10 2.18 -4.40 10.78
C ALA A 10 2.99 -5.69 10.88
N VAL A 11 2.78 -6.63 9.94
CA VAL A 11 3.50 -7.91 9.87
C VAL A 11 4.65 -7.86 8.87
N ASN A 12 4.62 -6.92 7.91
CA ASN A 12 5.62 -6.75 6.86
C ASN A 12 6.16 -5.33 6.89
N ASP A 13 7.48 -5.16 7.04
CA ASP A 13 8.12 -3.83 7.13
C ASP A 13 7.76 -2.89 5.97
N THR A 14 7.62 -3.43 4.76
CA THR A 14 7.21 -2.70 3.57
C THR A 14 6.54 -3.65 2.59
N LEU A 15 5.50 -3.18 1.90
CA LEU A 15 4.84 -3.93 0.81
C LEU A 15 4.60 -3.04 -0.40
N ALA A 16 4.85 -3.57 -1.60
CA ALA A 16 4.48 -2.90 -2.84
C ALA A 16 2.97 -2.92 -3.06
N PHE A 17 2.45 -1.96 -3.83
CA PHE A 17 1.02 -1.86 -4.17
C PHE A 17 0.46 -3.17 -4.74
N ASN A 18 1.20 -3.82 -5.64
CA ASN A 18 0.77 -5.09 -6.24
C ASN A 18 0.77 -6.25 -5.25
N GLU A 19 1.65 -6.24 -4.26
CA GLU A 19 1.70 -7.26 -3.21
C GLU A 19 0.52 -7.09 -2.26
N LEU A 20 0.27 -5.86 -1.79
CA LEU A 20 -0.93 -5.53 -1.01
C LEU A 20 -2.21 -5.91 -1.75
N LYS A 21 -2.29 -5.62 -3.05
CA LYS A 21 -3.45 -5.97 -3.88
C LYS A 21 -3.70 -7.47 -3.87
N ARG A 22 -2.65 -8.27 -4.09
CA ARG A 22 -2.73 -9.74 -4.12
C ARG A 22 -3.08 -10.30 -2.75
N LEU A 23 -2.40 -9.83 -1.71
CA LEU A 23 -2.59 -10.28 -0.33
C LEU A 23 -4.00 -9.99 0.19
N LEU A 24 -4.55 -8.83 -0.18
CA LEU A 24 -5.87 -8.39 0.26
C LEU A 24 -7.01 -8.78 -0.70
N GLU A 25 -6.69 -9.54 -1.76
CA GLU A 25 -7.62 -10.01 -2.79
C GLU A 25 -8.58 -8.91 -3.28
N THR A 26 -8.00 -7.79 -3.68
CA THR A 26 -8.77 -6.57 -3.92
C THR A 26 -8.46 -5.91 -5.27
N THR A 27 -9.17 -4.84 -5.57
CA THR A 27 -9.03 -4.06 -6.81
C THR A 27 -8.17 -2.83 -6.60
N ASP A 28 -7.60 -2.33 -7.69
CA ASP A 28 -6.72 -1.16 -7.66
C ASP A 28 -7.43 0.09 -7.11
N GLY A 29 -8.70 0.27 -7.48
CA GLY A 29 -9.51 1.39 -7.00
C GLY A 29 -9.73 1.36 -5.50
N ASN A 30 -10.11 0.20 -4.94
CA ASN A 30 -10.31 0.08 -3.50
C ASN A 30 -8.98 0.24 -2.75
N LEU A 31 -7.91 -0.40 -3.19
CA LEU A 31 -6.61 -0.29 -2.54
C LEU A 31 -6.10 1.16 -2.58
N SER A 32 -6.14 1.81 -3.74
CA SER A 32 -5.66 3.18 -3.94
C SER A 32 -6.42 4.19 -3.08
N VAL A 33 -7.75 4.17 -3.09
CA VAL A 33 -8.57 5.11 -2.31
C VAL A 33 -8.35 4.92 -0.80
N HIS A 34 -8.25 3.69 -0.33
CA HIS A 34 -8.07 3.42 1.10
C HIS A 34 -6.63 3.69 1.57
N ALA A 35 -5.61 3.32 0.78
CA ALA A 35 -4.21 3.57 1.10
C ALA A 35 -3.91 5.08 1.10
N ARG A 36 -4.40 5.84 0.12
CA ARG A 36 -4.26 7.31 0.09
C ARG A 36 -4.89 7.98 1.31
N LYS A 37 -6.09 7.56 1.72
CA LYS A 37 -6.74 8.11 2.92
C LYS A 37 -5.98 7.78 4.20
N LEU A 38 -5.30 6.63 4.26
CA LEU A 38 -4.44 6.26 5.39
C LEU A 38 -3.16 7.10 5.39
N GLU A 39 -2.58 7.35 4.22
CA GLU A 39 -1.41 8.21 4.04
C GLU A 39 -1.71 9.66 4.44
N GLU A 40 -2.80 10.23 3.93
CA GLU A 40 -3.26 11.58 4.28
C GLU A 40 -3.53 11.76 5.78
N ALA A 41 -3.91 10.68 6.46
CA ALA A 41 -4.13 10.66 7.90
C ALA A 41 -2.87 10.28 8.71
N GLY A 42 -1.73 10.05 8.05
CA GLY A 42 -0.44 9.77 8.70
C GLY A 42 -0.30 8.36 9.28
N TYR A 43 -1.15 7.41 8.88
CA TYR A 43 -1.08 6.02 9.36
C TYR A 43 -0.10 5.15 8.57
N VAL A 44 0.18 5.51 7.32
CA VAL A 44 1.10 4.79 6.45
C VAL A 44 1.92 5.78 5.66
N HIS A 45 3.16 5.43 5.37
CA HIS A 45 4.01 6.15 4.43
C HIS A 45 3.98 5.49 3.06
N CYS A 46 3.81 6.30 2.03
CA CYS A 46 3.86 5.89 0.63
C CYS A 46 5.16 6.39 -0.01
N THR A 47 5.96 5.48 -0.55
CA THR A 47 7.16 5.83 -1.32
C THR A 47 6.94 5.46 -2.77
N LYS A 48 7.15 6.43 -3.67
CA LYS A 48 7.12 6.20 -5.11
C LYS A 48 8.53 6.19 -5.63
N SER A 49 8.88 5.09 -6.29
CA SER A 49 10.18 4.86 -6.90
C SER A 49 9.96 4.38 -8.34
N PHE A 50 11.07 4.21 -9.06
CA PHE A 50 11.07 3.58 -10.38
C PHE A 50 12.01 2.40 -10.35
N GLU A 51 11.53 1.25 -10.80
CA GLU A 51 12.36 0.09 -11.07
C GLU A 51 12.60 0.03 -12.59
N GLY A 52 13.73 0.60 -13.01
CA GLY A 52 14.00 0.87 -14.42
C GLY A 52 13.05 1.92 -14.99
N ARG A 53 12.16 1.51 -15.91
CA ARG A 53 11.15 2.39 -16.53
C ARG A 53 9.74 2.20 -15.96
N VAL A 54 9.59 1.35 -14.94
CA VAL A 54 8.29 1.00 -14.37
C VAL A 54 8.12 1.73 -13.02
N PRO A 55 7.03 2.49 -12.82
CA PRO A 55 6.75 3.09 -11.52
C PRO A 55 6.42 2.01 -10.50
N ARG A 56 7.02 2.12 -9.32
CA ARG A 56 6.81 1.22 -8.18
C ARG A 56 6.33 2.08 -7.01
N THR A 57 5.30 1.60 -6.32
CA THR A 57 4.76 2.26 -5.13
C THR A 57 4.83 1.28 -3.98
N GLU A 58 5.40 1.72 -2.88
CA GLU A 58 5.61 0.93 -1.67
C GLU A 58 4.98 1.62 -0.47
N TYR A 59 4.42 0.82 0.42
CA TYR A 59 3.78 1.28 1.64
C TYR A 59 4.47 0.67 2.84
N ARG A 60 4.57 1.46 3.91
CA ARG A 60 5.04 1.03 5.23
C ARG A 60 4.27 1.77 6.31
N LEU A 61 4.36 1.29 7.55
CA LEU A 61 3.92 2.07 8.71
C LEU A 61 4.86 3.26 8.97
#